data_AF-A0A960HG79-F1
#
_entry.id   AF-A0A960HG79-F1
#
_cell.length_a   1.000
_cell.length_b   1.000
_cell.length_c   1.000
_cell.angle_alpha   90.00
_cell.angle_beta   90.00
_cell.angle_gamma   90.00
#
_symmetry.space_group_name_H-M   'P 1'
#
loop_
_entity.id
_entity.type
_entity.pdbx_description
1 polymer ?
#
loop_
_entity_poly.entity_id
_entity_poly.type
_entity_poly.pdbx_seq_one_letter_code
_entity_poly.pdbx_strand_id
1 'polypeptide(L)' 'MKVWVDQDICTGDGLCEEQCPSMFHLEDGLSFVHAPGLQPTYRGGAGDLAEIPDHLFDAVLEAAEDCPGECIFIEN' A
#
# COMPACT_ATOMS: atom_id res chain seq x y z
N MET A 1 -1.43 -8.64 -10.49
CA MET A 1 -2.28 -8.22 -9.34
C MET A 1 -1.78 -6.87 -8.90
N LYS A 2 -2.69 -5.98 -8.58
CA LYS A 2 -2.38 -4.61 -8.21
C LYS A 2 -2.84 -4.32 -6.81
N VAL A 3 -2.14 -3.42 -6.13
CA VAL A 3 -2.49 -2.92 -4.81
C VAL A 3 -2.74 -1.42 -4.87
N TRP A 4 -3.68 -0.94 -4.06
CA TRP A 4 -3.92 0.48 -3.82
C TRP A 4 -4.38 0.70 -2.36
N VAL A 5 -4.27 1.93 -1.88
CA VAL A 5 -4.68 2.33 -0.52
C VAL A 5 -5.81 3.34 -0.60
N ASP A 6 -6.93 3.04 0.06
CA ASP A 6 -8.04 3.96 0.25
C ASP A 6 -7.66 5.05 1.26
N GLN A 7 -7.61 6.29 0.78
CA GLN A 7 -7.18 7.45 1.56
C GLN A 7 -8.26 7.94 2.53
N ASP A 8 -9.53 7.63 2.29
CA ASP A 8 -10.64 8.03 3.16
C ASP A 8 -10.74 7.10 4.39
N ILE A 9 -10.18 5.90 4.28
CA ILE A 9 -10.19 4.87 5.33
C ILE A 9 -8.85 4.82 6.06
N CYS A 10 -7.74 5.17 5.40
CA CYS A 10 -6.42 5.12 5.98
C CYS A 10 -6.32 5.94 7.28
N THR A 11 -5.86 5.29 8.35
CA THR A 11 -5.73 5.90 9.68
C THR A 11 -4.30 6.37 9.99
N GLY A 12 -3.36 6.15 9.08
CA GLY A 12 -1.97 6.58 9.22
C GLY A 12 -1.12 5.76 10.19
N ASP A 13 -1.50 4.51 10.45
CA ASP A 13 -0.84 3.65 11.44
C ASP A 13 0.59 3.23 11.07
N GLY A 14 0.89 3.12 9.78
CA GLY A 14 2.25 2.90 9.27
C GLY A 14 2.72 1.44 9.17
N LEU A 15 1.98 0.47 9.74
CA LEU A 15 2.37 -0.95 9.69
C LEU A 15 2.67 -1.49 8.29
N CYS A 16 1.89 -1.07 7.28
CA CYS A 16 2.12 -1.47 5.89
C CYS A 16 3.50 -1.06 5.34
N GLU A 17 4.03 0.11 5.73
CA GLU A 17 5.37 0.55 5.36
C GLU A 17 6.43 -0.25 6.11
N GLU A 18 6.20 -0.60 7.38
CA GLU A 18 7.13 -1.43 8.16
C GLU A 18 7.22 -2.86 7.60
N GLN A 19 6.09 -3.43 7.18
CA GLN A 19 5.99 -4.79 6.66
C GLN A 19 6.46 -4.90 5.21
N CYS A 20 6.12 -3.92 4.36
CA CYS A 20 6.47 -3.93 2.94
C CYS A 20 6.89 -2.54 2.42
N PRO A 21 8.06 -2.00 2.86
CA PRO A 21 8.55 -0.68 2.46
C PRO A 21 8.92 -0.57 0.97
N SER A 22 8.92 -1.71 0.26
CA SER A 22 9.13 -1.73 -1.19
C SER A 22 7.88 -1.33 -1.97
N MET A 23 6.71 -1.36 -1.32
CA MET A 23 5.41 -1.12 -1.94
C MET A 23 4.64 0.01 -1.27
N PHE A 24 4.85 0.28 0.02
CA PHE A 24 4.12 1.30 0.77
C PHE A 24 5.06 2.36 1.33
N HIS A 25 4.61 3.60 1.32
CA HIS A 25 5.28 4.75 1.92
C HIS A 25 4.27 5.59 2.70
N LEU A 26 4.58 5.91 3.96
CA LEU A 26 3.73 6.76 4.80
C LEU A 26 4.19 8.21 4.69
N GLU A 27 3.28 9.10 4.29
CA GLU A 27 3.54 10.54 4.19
C GLU A 27 2.35 11.30 4.75
N ASP A 28 2.61 12.24 5.67
CA ASP A 28 1.60 13.13 6.27
C ASP A 28 0.34 12.39 6.81
N GLY A 29 0.55 11.20 7.41
CA GLY A 29 -0.51 10.40 8.01
C GLY A 29 -1.33 9.56 7.02
N LEU A 30 -0.91 9.47 5.75
CA LEU A 30 -1.54 8.64 4.73
C LEU A 30 -0.52 7.72 4.06
N SER A 31 -0.94 6.49 3.76
CA SER A 31 -0.09 5.51 3.08
C SER A 31 -0.34 5.54 1.57
N PHE A 32 0.74 5.48 0.79
CA PHE A 32 0.74 5.51 -0.67
C PHE A 32 1.45 4.29 -1.22
N VAL A 33 0.96 3.78 -2.35
CA VAL A 33 1.61 2.67 -3.05
C VAL A 33 2.66 3.16 -4.04
N HIS A 34 3.70 2.37 -4.25
CA HIS A 34 4.68 2.55 -5.32
C HIS A 34 5.23 1.21 -5.77
N ALA A 35 5.83 1.17 -6.96
CA ALA A 35 6.57 -0.01 -7.39
C ALA A 35 8.00 0.01 -6.79
N PRO A 36 8.66 -1.15 -6.66
CA PRO A 36 10.03 -1.20 -6.15
C PRO A 36 10.98 -0.35 -7.00
N GLY A 37 11.74 0.52 -6.34
CA GLY A 37 12.68 1.44 -6.99
C GLY A 37 12.05 2.68 -7.62
N LEU A 38 10.72 2.87 -7.49
CA LEU A 38 10.03 4.10 -7.84
C LEU A 38 9.63 4.87 -6.57
N GLN A 39 9.50 6.19 -6.69
CA GLN A 39 8.91 7.02 -5.64
C GLN A 39 7.38 7.00 -5.72
N PRO A 40 6.67 7.18 -4.60
CA PRO A 40 5.21 7.34 -4.60
C PRO A 40 4.76 8.52 -5.45
N THR A 41 3.58 8.40 -6.09
CA THR A 41 3.01 9.52 -6.85
C THR A 41 2.17 10.46 -5.98
N TYR A 42 1.90 10.08 -4.74
CA TYR A 42 1.10 10.80 -3.75
C TYR A 42 -0.32 11.14 -4.21
N ARG A 43 -0.88 10.40 -5.19
CA ARG A 43 -2.29 10.55 -5.59
C ARG A 43 -3.20 9.72 -4.69
N GLY A 44 -2.81 8.47 -4.42
CA GLY A 44 -3.59 7.53 -3.61
C GLY A 44 -4.92 7.11 -4.26
N GLY A 45 -5.66 6.25 -3.54
CA GLY A 45 -6.97 5.76 -3.95
C GLY A 45 -6.93 4.79 -5.14
N ALA A 46 -8.11 4.36 -5.59
CA ALA A 46 -8.28 3.36 -6.65
C ALA A 46 -7.75 3.78 -8.04
N GLY A 47 -7.31 5.03 -8.20
CA GLY A 47 -6.66 5.52 -9.42
C GLY A 47 -5.13 5.39 -9.42
N ASP A 48 -4.53 5.12 -8.27
CA ASP A 48 -3.07 5.07 -8.07
C ASP A 48 -2.67 3.66 -7.64
N LEU A 49 -2.60 2.76 -8.62
CA LEU A 49 -2.31 1.35 -8.41
C LEU A 49 -0.84 1.02 -8.69
N ALA A 50 -0.27 0.13 -7.88
CA ALA A 50 1.04 -0.46 -8.12
C ALA A 50 0.91 -1.96 -8.45
N GLU A 51 1.63 -2.42 -9.47
CA GLU A 51 1.79 -3.85 -9.74
C GLU A 51 2.56 -4.51 -8.61
N ILE A 52 2.03 -5.61 -8.08
CA ILE A 52 2.67 -6.39 -7.02
C ILE A 52 3.63 -7.40 -7.68
N PRO A 53 4.95 -7.30 -7.44
CA PRO A 53 5.87 -8.35 -7.86
C PRO A 53 5.58 -9.66 -7.12
N ASP A 54 5.69 -10.80 -7.81
CA ASP A 54 5.38 -12.13 -7.25
C ASP A 54 6.09 -12.40 -5.91
N HIS A 55 7.33 -11.94 -5.75
CA HIS A 55 8.14 -12.14 -4.54
C HIS A 55 7.73 -11.24 -3.36
N LEU A 56 6.88 -10.23 -3.58
CA LEU A 56 6.35 -9.34 -2.56
C LEU A 56 4.89 -9.62 -2.23
N PHE A 57 4.25 -10.56 -2.93
CA PHE A 57 2.82 -10.81 -2.76
C PHE A 57 2.46 -11.18 -1.32
N ASP A 58 3.21 -12.09 -0.69
CA ASP A 58 2.94 -12.49 0.69
C ASP A 58 3.08 -11.31 1.67
N ALA A 59 4.07 -10.44 1.48
CA ALA A 59 4.27 -9.26 2.33
C ALA A 59 3.18 -8.20 2.12
N VAL A 60 2.69 -8.02 0.89
CA VAL A 60 1.56 -7.13 0.60
C VAL A 60 0.26 -7.68 1.16
N LEU A 61 0.07 -9.00 1.13
CA LEU A 61 -1.09 -9.66 1.71
C LEU A 61 -1.09 -9.53 3.24
N GLU A 62 0.03 -9.81 3.90
CA GLU A 62 0.19 -9.63 5.36
C GLU A 62 -0.10 -8.18 5.76
N ALA A 63 0.45 -7.20 5.01
CA ALA A 63 0.15 -5.79 5.24
C ALA A 63 -1.33 -5.44 5.11
N ALA A 64 -2.04 -6.05 4.16
CA ALA A 64 -3.46 -5.83 3.99
C ALA A 64 -4.29 -6.46 5.13
N GLU A 65 -3.92 -7.66 5.59
CA GLU A 65 -4.60 -8.37 6.68
C GLU A 65 -4.39 -7.70 8.05
N ASP A 66 -3.19 -7.16 8.30
CA ASP A 66 -2.85 -6.51 9.56
C ASP A 66 -3.22 -5.02 9.61
N CYS A 67 -3.64 -4.43 8.49
CA CYS A 67 -4.00 -3.01 8.43
C CYS A 67 -5.18 -2.69 9.35
N PRO A 68 -5.01 -1.88 10.41
CA PRO A 68 -6.10 -1.59 11.35
C PRO A 68 -7.28 -0.84 10.72
N GLY A 69 -7.01 -0.09 9.65
CA GLY A 69 -8.05 0.60 8.88
C GLY A 69 -8.72 -0.28 7.84
N GLU A 70 -8.19 -1.46 7.52
CA GLU A 70 -8.66 -2.29 6.40
C GLU A 70 -8.68 -1.50 5.07
N CYS A 71 -7.72 -0.60 4.87
CA CYS A 71 -7.70 0.35 3.75
C CYS A 71 -6.87 -0.10 2.53
N ILE A 72 -6.31 -1.33 2.54
CA ILE A 72 -5.44 -1.85 1.49
C ILE A 72 -6.22 -2.83 0.63
N PHE A 73 -6.29 -2.57 -0.67
CA PHE A 73 -7.09 -3.36 -1.61
C PHE A 73 -6.19 -4.00 -2.66
N ILE A 74 -6.38 -5.30 -2.89
CA ILE A 74 -5.68 -6.08 -3.90
C ILE A 74 -6.68 -6.50 -4.97
N GLU A 75 -6.41 -6.16 -6.23
CA GLU A 75 -7.29 -6.44 -7.36
C GLU A 75 -6.53 -6.92 -8.61
N ASN A 76 -7.29 -7.39 -9.60
CA ASN A 76 -6.76 -8.08 -10.78
C ASN A 76 -6.98 -7.28 -12.07
#